data_AF-A0A401SQ46-F1
#
_entry.id   AF-A0A401SQ46-F1
#
_cell.length_a   1.000
_cell.length_b   1.000
_cell.length_c   1.000
_cell.angle_alpha   90.00
_cell.angle_beta   90.00
_cell.angle_gamma   90.00
#
_symmetry.space_group_name_H-M   'P 1'
#
loop_
_entity.id
_entity.type
_entity.pdbx_description
1 polymer ?
#
loop_
_entity_poly.entity_id
_entity_poly.type
_entity_poly.pdbx_seq_one_letter_code
_entity_poly.pdbx_strand_id
1 'polypeptide(L)'
;MSSPNLILTEASQATLIKLDQITRNATKEFLHLPPHTADGVLYASNRNGGLGVPNLEVQIQSAIVRKCEALDMSSDVVIQASFQDKGESNTETVVGLRELKVLKEIENFQPSSRSSGEGEIDPMTAIRDIMPALQETNAG
;
A
#
# COMPACT_ATOMS: atom_id res chain seq x y z
N MET A 1 -18.97 26.04 19.52
CA MET A 1 -17.69 25.54 18.96
C MET A 1 -18.05 24.39 18.02
N SER A 2 -17.58 24.42 16.76
CA SER A 2 -17.86 23.35 15.79
C SER A 2 -16.93 22.18 16.05
N SER A 3 -17.47 21.00 16.38
CA SER A 3 -16.68 19.77 16.47
C SER A 3 -16.19 19.37 15.06
N PRO A 4 -14.94 18.93 14.89
CA PRO A 4 -14.46 18.43 13.60
C PRO A 4 -15.14 17.10 13.26
N ASN A 5 -15.62 17.00 12.03
CA ASN A 5 -16.29 15.80 11.52
C ASN A 5 -15.28 14.89 10.80
N LEU A 6 -14.97 13.73 11.40
CA LEU A 6 -14.22 12.69 10.72
C LEU A 6 -15.14 11.92 9.75
N ILE A 7 -14.81 11.96 8.47
CA ILE A 7 -15.48 11.16 7.44
C ILE A 7 -14.68 9.88 7.25
N LEU A 8 -15.23 8.77 7.75
CA LEU A 8 -14.69 7.43 7.50
C LEU A 8 -15.32 6.91 6.21
N THR A 9 -14.49 6.47 5.27
CA THR A 9 -14.97 5.87 4.03
C THR A 9 -15.28 4.41 4.29
N GLU A 10 -16.55 4.04 4.19
CA GLU A 10 -16.98 2.63 4.22
C GLU A 10 -17.02 2.09 2.79
N ALA A 11 -16.53 0.87 2.60
CA ALA A 11 -16.64 0.14 1.34
C ALA A 11 -17.31 -1.20 1.60
N SER A 12 -18.43 -1.46 0.91
CA SER A 12 -19.11 -2.76 1.01
C SER A 12 -18.25 -3.86 0.39
N GLN A 13 -18.03 -4.96 1.13
CA GLN A 13 -17.28 -6.13 0.66
C GLN A 13 -17.86 -6.68 -0.65
N ALA A 14 -19.19 -6.75 -0.78
CA ALA A 14 -19.84 -7.23 -1.99
C ALA A 14 -19.55 -6.33 -3.21
N THR A 15 -19.42 -5.02 -3.01
CA THR A 15 -19.04 -4.09 -4.07
C THR A 15 -17.58 -4.28 -4.47
N LEU A 16 -16.68 -4.46 -3.50
CA LEU A 16 -15.26 -4.71 -3.76
C LEU A 16 -15.04 -6.01 -4.52
N ILE A 17 -15.69 -7.10 -4.12
CA ILE A 17 -15.64 -8.40 -4.81
C ILE A 17 -16.09 -8.27 -6.27
N LYS A 18 -17.18 -7.54 -6.52
CA LYS A 18 -17.68 -7.30 -7.89
C LYS A 18 -16.70 -6.49 -8.72
N LEU A 19 -16.13 -5.42 -8.16
CA LEU A 19 -15.12 -4.62 -8.84
C LEU A 19 -13.88 -5.45 -9.18
N ASP A 20 -13.41 -6.24 -8.23
CA ASP A 20 -12.30 -7.17 -8.44
C ASP A 20 -12.60 -8.16 -9.57
N GLN A 21 -13.80 -8.72 -9.60
CA GLN A 21 -14.21 -9.63 -10.68
C GLN A 21 -14.23 -8.94 -12.04
N ILE A 22 -14.75 -7.71 -12.12
CA ILE A 22 -14.74 -6.91 -13.35
C ILE A 22 -13.30 -6.65 -13.80
N THR A 23 -12.42 -6.22 -12.89
CA THR A 23 -11.01 -5.98 -13.18
C THR A 23 -10.32 -7.24 -13.68
N ARG A 24 -10.47 -8.38 -13.00
CA ARG A 24 -9.87 -9.65 -13.43
C ARG A 24 -10.35 -10.07 -14.82
N ASN A 25 -11.65 -9.97 -15.06
CA ASN A 25 -12.24 -10.35 -16.35
C ASN A 25 -11.72 -9.45 -17.48
N ALA A 26 -11.70 -8.13 -17.25
CA ALA A 26 -11.16 -7.17 -18.21
C ALA A 26 -9.66 -7.44 -18.48
N THR A 27 -8.86 -7.71 -17.45
CA THR A 27 -7.44 -8.08 -17.63
C THR A 27 -7.28 -9.36 -18.44
N LYS A 28 -8.11 -10.39 -18.19
CA LYS A 28 -8.10 -11.63 -18.98
C LYS A 28 -8.46 -11.36 -20.44
N GLU A 29 -9.45 -10.52 -20.69
CA GLU A 29 -9.87 -10.12 -22.03
C GLU A 29 -8.76 -9.36 -22.78
N PHE A 30 -8.19 -8.31 -22.17
CA PHE A 30 -7.13 -7.50 -22.79
C PHE A 30 -5.89 -8.34 -23.15
N LEU A 31 -5.53 -9.29 -22.29
CA LEU A 31 -4.37 -10.15 -22.46
C LEU A 31 -4.68 -11.46 -23.22
N HIS A 32 -5.92 -11.64 -23.69
CA HIS A 32 -6.39 -12.85 -24.37
C HIS A 32 -6.11 -14.14 -23.56
N LEU A 33 -6.21 -14.05 -22.23
CA LEU A 33 -5.98 -15.18 -21.34
C LEU A 33 -7.19 -16.11 -21.33
N PRO A 34 -6.99 -17.43 -21.22
CA PRO A 34 -8.08 -18.38 -21.01
C PRO A 34 -8.95 -17.98 -19.80
N PRO A 35 -10.28 -18.16 -19.85
CA PRO A 35 -11.17 -17.84 -18.72
C PRO A 35 -10.76 -18.54 -17.41
N HIS A 36 -10.23 -19.75 -17.54
CA HIS A 36 -9.76 -20.61 -16.45
C HIS A 36 -8.35 -20.28 -15.95
N THR A 37 -7.74 -19.19 -16.43
CA THR A 37 -6.46 -18.72 -15.89
C THR A 37 -6.62 -18.46 -14.39
N ALA A 38 -5.72 -19.06 -13.61
CA ALA A 38 -5.75 -18.93 -12.16
C ALA A 38 -5.60 -17.47 -11.75
N ASP A 39 -6.52 -16.99 -10.91
CA ASP A 39 -6.52 -15.61 -10.43
C ASP A 39 -5.24 -15.26 -9.66
N GLY A 40 -4.59 -16.27 -9.06
CA GLY A 40 -3.28 -16.11 -8.43
C GLY A 40 -2.18 -15.57 -9.36
N VAL A 41 -2.23 -15.87 -10.66
CA VAL A 41 -1.29 -15.30 -11.65
C VAL A 41 -1.54 -13.81 -11.84
N LEU A 42 -2.80 -13.38 -11.77
CA LEU A 42 -3.17 -11.97 -11.90
C LEU A 42 -2.70 -11.19 -10.67
N TYR A 43 -2.91 -11.74 -9.48
CA TYR A 43 -2.63 -11.06 -8.21
C TYR A 43 -1.18 -11.16 -7.73
N ALA A 44 -0.45 -12.19 -8.13
CA ALA A 44 0.95 -12.36 -7.73
C ALA A 44 1.81 -11.18 -8.21
N SER A 45 2.82 -10.82 -7.42
CA SER A 45 3.72 -9.72 -7.75
C SER A 45 4.48 -9.97 -9.06
N ASN A 46 4.88 -8.89 -9.72
CA ASN A 46 5.74 -8.95 -10.90
C ASN A 46 7.08 -9.66 -10.64
N ARG A 47 7.63 -9.53 -9.43
CA ARG A 47 8.85 -10.23 -8.99
C ARG A 47 8.70 -11.75 -8.98
N ASN A 48 7.48 -12.24 -8.76
CA ASN A 48 7.16 -13.66 -8.73
C ASN A 48 6.58 -14.15 -10.07
N GLY A 49 6.66 -13.35 -11.13
CA GLY A 49 6.14 -13.70 -12.47
C GLY A 49 4.63 -13.52 -12.64
N GLY A 50 3.96 -12.86 -11.70
CA GLY A 50 2.54 -12.48 -11.83
C GLY A 50 2.35 -11.10 -12.46
N LEU A 51 1.08 -10.69 -12.61
CA LEU A 51 0.72 -9.39 -13.19
C LEU A 51 0.65 -8.24 -12.19
N GLY A 52 0.64 -8.53 -10.89
CA GLY A 52 0.57 -7.52 -9.83
C GLY A 52 -0.73 -6.71 -9.82
N VAL A 53 -1.82 -7.27 -10.36
CA VAL A 53 -3.14 -6.65 -10.27
C VAL A 53 -3.52 -6.51 -8.80
N PRO A 54 -4.02 -5.36 -8.34
CA PRO A 54 -4.44 -5.21 -6.97
C PRO A 54 -5.71 -6.02 -6.70
N ASN A 55 -5.74 -6.76 -5.59
CA ASN A 55 -6.96 -7.34 -5.03
C ASN A 55 -7.63 -6.26 -4.16
N LEU A 56 -8.69 -5.64 -4.68
CA LEU A 56 -9.36 -4.47 -4.11
C LEU A 56 -10.05 -4.78 -2.79
N GLU A 57 -10.74 -5.92 -2.69
CA GLU A 57 -11.34 -6.41 -1.44
C GLU A 57 -10.31 -6.34 -0.33
N VAL A 58 -9.13 -6.84 -0.63
CA VAL A 58 -8.06 -7.01 0.31
C VAL A 58 -7.32 -5.70 0.60
N GLN A 59 -6.93 -4.96 -0.43
CA GLN A 59 -6.13 -3.74 -0.28
C GLN A 59 -6.92 -2.60 0.34
N ILE A 60 -8.19 -2.44 -0.04
CA ILE A 60 -9.04 -1.37 0.50
C ILE A 60 -9.40 -1.66 1.95
N GLN A 61 -9.76 -2.91 2.28
CA GLN A 61 -9.97 -3.30 3.68
C GLN A 61 -8.72 -3.10 4.53
N SER A 62 -7.54 -3.49 4.03
CA SER A 62 -6.25 -3.24 4.70
C SER A 62 -6.00 -1.75 4.96
N ALA A 63 -6.29 -0.91 3.95
CA ALA A 63 -6.10 0.53 4.07
C ALA A 63 -7.06 1.16 5.08
N ILE A 64 -8.31 0.68 5.16
CA ILE A 64 -9.30 1.13 6.13
C ILE A 64 -8.82 0.78 7.55
N VAL A 65 -8.41 -0.47 7.80
CA VAL A 65 -7.87 -0.90 9.10
C VAL A 65 -6.71 -0.02 9.55
N ARG A 66 -5.69 0.15 8.68
CA ARG A 66 -4.51 0.96 9.01
C ARG A 66 -4.86 2.42 9.31
N LYS A 67 -5.86 2.98 8.62
CA LYS A 67 -6.35 4.33 8.92
C LYS A 67 -7.03 4.37 10.28
N CYS A 68 -7.90 3.42 10.61
CA CYS A 68 -8.55 3.36 11.92
C CYS A 68 -7.53 3.22 13.05
N GLU A 69 -6.52 2.35 12.90
CA GLU A 69 -5.41 2.22 13.86
C GLU A 69 -4.65 3.54 14.04
N ALA A 70 -4.33 4.24 12.95
CA ALA A 70 -3.61 5.50 13.01
C ALA A 70 -4.43 6.60 13.68
N LEU A 71 -5.75 6.60 13.49
CA LEU A 71 -6.66 7.55 14.15
C LEU A 71 -6.78 7.25 15.65
N ASP A 72 -6.83 5.98 16.03
CA ASP A 72 -6.89 5.54 17.44
C ASP A 72 -5.60 5.89 18.21
N MET A 73 -4.45 5.70 17.55
CA MET A 73 -3.11 6.03 18.09
C MET A 73 -2.70 7.50 17.88
N SER A 74 -3.60 8.37 17.41
CA SER A 74 -3.28 9.77 17.15
C SER A 74 -2.92 10.50 18.44
N SER A 75 -1.82 11.26 18.44
CA SER A 75 -1.43 12.12 19.57
C SER A 75 -2.26 13.41 19.67
N ASP A 76 -3.02 13.73 18.62
CA ASP A 76 -3.93 14.87 18.61
C ASP A 76 -5.23 14.52 19.36
N VAL A 77 -5.42 15.17 20.51
CA VAL A 77 -6.57 14.99 21.40
C VAL A 77 -7.89 15.22 20.69
N VAL A 78 -7.95 16.16 19.73
CA VAL A 78 -9.18 16.47 18.99
C VAL A 78 -9.52 15.35 18.02
N ILE A 79 -8.52 14.82 17.30
CA ILE A 79 -8.71 13.69 16.37
C ILE A 79 -9.12 12.43 17.15
N GLN A 80 -8.44 12.15 18.26
CA GLN A 80 -8.70 10.99 19.09
C GLN A 80 -10.10 11.05 19.72
N ALA A 81 -10.48 12.21 20.28
CA ALA A 81 -11.82 12.41 20.83
C ALA A 81 -12.90 12.28 19.74
N SER A 82 -12.70 12.88 18.55
CA SER A 82 -13.64 12.75 17.43
C SER A 82 -13.78 11.31 16.90
N PHE A 83 -12.73 10.49 17.00
CA PHE A 83 -12.77 9.08 16.59
C PHE A 83 -13.52 8.22 17.62
N GLN A 84 -13.33 8.48 18.92
CA GLN A 84 -13.97 7.76 20.03
C GLN A 84 -15.44 8.16 20.25
N ASP A 85 -15.81 9.40 19.98
CA ASP A 85 -17.18 9.94 20.13
C ASP A 85 -18.18 9.26 19.19
N LYS A 86 -17.73 8.73 18.05
CA LYS A 86 -18.53 7.86 17.15
C LYS A 86 -18.62 6.42 17.69
N GLY A 87 -19.07 6.28 18.93
CA GLY A 87 -18.97 5.10 19.79
C GLY A 87 -19.68 3.80 19.37
N GLU A 88 -20.08 3.60 18.12
CA GLU A 88 -20.69 2.32 17.71
C GLU A 88 -20.16 1.87 16.32
N SER A 89 -19.64 0.64 16.26
CA SER A 89 -19.19 -0.15 15.08
C SER A 89 -17.70 -0.14 14.67
N ASN A 90 -16.87 0.85 15.01
CA ASN A 90 -15.49 0.88 14.47
C ASN A 90 -14.54 -0.17 15.10
N THR A 91 -14.64 -0.43 16.39
CA THR A 91 -13.79 -1.43 17.06
C THR A 91 -14.14 -2.85 16.64
N GLU A 92 -15.42 -3.19 16.54
CA GLU A 92 -15.87 -4.51 16.05
C GLU A 92 -15.56 -4.72 14.57
N THR A 93 -15.69 -3.69 13.72
CA THR A 93 -15.31 -3.78 12.31
C THR A 93 -13.79 -3.89 12.14
N VAL A 94 -12.99 -3.16 12.90
CA VAL A 94 -11.53 -3.30 12.89
C VAL A 94 -11.10 -4.67 13.38
N VAL A 95 -11.72 -5.21 14.44
CA VAL A 95 -11.47 -6.57 14.93
C VAL A 95 -11.86 -7.61 13.87
N GLY A 96 -13.06 -7.51 13.28
CA GLY A 96 -13.50 -8.40 12.20
C GLY A 96 -12.59 -8.35 10.97
N LEU A 97 -12.08 -7.16 10.61
CA LEU A 97 -11.13 -7.00 9.53
C LEU A 97 -9.73 -7.57 9.89
N ARG A 98 -9.29 -7.50 11.15
CA ARG A 98 -8.06 -8.16 11.62
C ARG A 98 -8.16 -9.68 11.59
N GLU A 99 -9.34 -10.22 11.89
CA GLU A 99 -9.59 -11.67 11.89
C GLU A 99 -9.65 -12.27 10.48
N LEU A 100 -9.86 -11.43 9.45
CA LEU A 100 -9.64 -11.85 8.06
C LEU A 100 -8.15 -12.17 7.87
N LYS A 101 -7.83 -13.47 7.98
CA LYS A 101 -6.53 -14.13 7.72
C LYS A 101 -5.74 -13.55 6.53
N VAL A 102 -6.47 -13.01 5.56
CA VAL A 102 -5.96 -12.36 4.36
C VAL A 102 -5.03 -11.19 4.70
N LEU A 103 -5.36 -10.32 5.67
CA LEU A 103 -4.54 -9.14 6.02
C LEU A 103 -3.14 -9.48 6.53
N LYS A 104 -3.01 -10.58 7.28
CA LYS A 104 -1.72 -11.08 7.79
C LYS A 104 -0.81 -11.60 6.67
N GLU A 105 -1.37 -11.96 5.52
CA GLU A 105 -0.62 -12.51 4.39
C GLU A 105 -0.15 -11.42 3.41
N ILE A 106 -0.87 -10.29 3.25
CA ILE A 106 -0.47 -9.19 2.34
C ILE A 106 0.64 -8.31 2.90
N GLU A 107 0.83 -8.28 4.22
CA GLU A 107 2.03 -7.66 4.81
C GLU A 107 3.32 -8.25 4.21
N ASN A 108 3.27 -9.51 3.75
CA ASN A 108 4.37 -10.16 3.03
C ASN A 108 4.40 -9.91 1.51
N PHE A 109 3.30 -9.42 0.91
CA PHE A 109 3.21 -9.16 -0.54
C PHE A 109 3.49 -7.70 -0.92
N GLN A 110 3.47 -6.78 0.03
CA GLN A 110 3.96 -5.41 -0.18
C GLN A 110 5.44 -5.37 0.23
N PRO A 111 6.40 -5.22 -0.70
CA PRO A 111 7.73 -4.80 -0.28
C PRO A 111 7.59 -3.44 0.37
N SER A 112 7.92 -3.36 1.65
CA SER A 112 8.22 -2.12 2.35
C SER A 112 9.43 -1.46 1.67
N SER A 113 9.22 -0.81 0.54
CA SER A 113 10.18 0.15 -0.01
C SER A 113 9.70 1.56 0.30
N ARG A 114 9.54 1.86 1.58
CA ARG A 114 9.96 3.16 2.08
C ARG A 114 11.39 2.97 2.58
N SER A 115 12.31 2.91 1.62
CA SER A 115 13.70 3.24 1.91
C SER A 115 13.70 4.72 2.26
N SER A 116 13.58 5.03 3.54
CA SER A 116 14.04 6.29 4.10
C SER A 116 15.56 6.32 3.96
N GLY A 117 16.02 6.62 2.74
CA GLY A 117 17.37 7.07 2.47
C GLY A 117 17.33 8.59 2.48
N GLU A 118 17.45 9.18 3.67
CA GLU A 118 17.98 10.53 3.76
C GLU A 118 19.40 10.47 3.21
N GLY A 119 19.63 11.20 2.13
CA GLY A 119 20.84 11.14 1.33
C GLY A 119 20.59 11.83 0.01
N GLU A 120 20.24 13.12 0.07
CA GLU A 120 20.33 14.02 -1.06
C GLU A 120 21.81 14.11 -1.46
N ILE A 121 22.24 13.20 -2.33
CA ILE A 121 23.58 13.27 -2.92
C ILE A 121 23.48 14.26 -4.06
N ASP A 122 23.96 15.47 -3.80
CA ASP A 122 24.22 16.49 -4.82
C ASP A 122 25.00 15.85 -6.00
N PRO A 123 24.46 15.84 -7.23
CA PRO A 123 25.11 15.24 -8.39
C PRO A 123 26.49 15.84 -8.68
N MET A 124 26.83 16.99 -8.09
CA MET A 124 28.12 17.63 -8.27
C MET A 124 29.25 17.05 -7.39
N THR A 125 28.92 16.21 -6.40
CA THR A 125 29.93 15.53 -5.56
C THR A 125 30.43 14.25 -6.23
N ALA A 126 29.55 13.49 -6.90
CA ALA A 126 29.89 12.21 -7.53
C ALA A 126 30.88 12.34 -8.72
N ILE A 127 30.99 13.51 -9.34
CA ILE A 127 31.90 13.74 -10.46
C ILE A 127 33.36 13.94 -9.98
N ARG A 128 33.56 14.42 -8.74
CA ARG A 128 34.91 14.69 -8.21
C ARG A 128 35.66 13.41 -7.82
N ASP A 129 34.95 12.33 -7.55
CA ASP A 129 35.54 11.05 -7.16
C ASP A 129 35.94 10.16 -8.36
N ILE A 130 35.56 10.54 -9.59
CA ILE A 130 35.83 9.76 -10.81
C ILE A 130 37.19 10.12 -11.45
N MET A 131 37.89 11.17 -11.00
CA MET A 131 39.20 11.54 -11.56
C MET A 131 40.29 11.68 -10.49
N PRO A 132 41.09 10.62 -10.26
CA PRO A 132 42.42 10.78 -9.69
C PRO A 132 43.51 10.11 -10.55
N ALA A 133 43.48 10.24 -11.88
CA ALA A 133 44.55 9.68 -12.72
C ALA A 133 44.73 10.38 -14.07
N LEU A 134 44.97 11.70 -14.12
CA LEU A 134 45.64 12.33 -15.27
C LEU A 134 46.46 13.58 -14.89
N GLN A 135 47.13 13.57 -13.73
CA GLN A 135 48.29 14.43 -13.51
C GLN A 135 49.40 13.62 -12.87
N GLU A 136 50.60 13.75 -13.45
CA GLU A 136 51.90 13.18 -13.07
C GLU A 136 52.35 11.88 -13.75
N THR A 137 52.79 12.01 -15.00
CA THR A 137 54.11 11.47 -15.39
C THR A 137 55.07 12.63 -15.60
N ASN A 138 55.79 12.93 -14.52
CA ASN A 138 57.13 13.46 -14.38
C ASN A 138 57.80 14.26 -15.52
N ALA A 139 58.21 15.46 -15.12
CA ALA A 139 59.53 16.05 -15.31
C ALA A 139 60.63 15.12 -15.86
N GLY A 140 61.28 15.63 -16.91
CA GLY A 140 62.54 15.22 -17.49
C GLY A 140 62.94 16.22 -18.56
#